data_AF-A0AAV4SU28-F1
#
_entry.id   AF-A0AAV4SU28-F1
#
_cell.length_a   1.000
_cell.length_b   1.000
_cell.length_c   1.000
_cell.angle_alpha   90.00
_cell.angle_beta   90.00
_cell.angle_gamma   90.00
#
_symmetry.space_group_name_H-M   'P 1'
#
loop_
_entity.id
_entity.type
_entity.pdbx_description
1 polymer ?
#
loop_
_entity_poly.entity_id
_entity_poly.type
_entity_poly.pdbx_seq_one_letter_code
_entity_poly.pdbx_strand_id
1 'polypeptide(L)'
;MSQIIILVTLILFAASIPFSTSSVFRQRQKQPKEKITDHDKIPIKIGAILPATAFEQIRRQYDKALVDTANNINKGKFRRFGFTNVYRLEAQTDVMALAASPLNVLKTLCDQVLPRI
;
A
#
# COMPACT_ATOMS: atom_id res chain seq x y z
N MET A 1 69.55 32.88 -11.73
CA MET A 1 68.89 32.62 -10.41
C MET A 1 67.40 32.96 -10.40
N SER A 2 66.90 33.94 -11.16
CA SER A 2 65.48 34.34 -11.15
C SER A 2 64.48 33.32 -11.71
N GLN A 3 64.86 32.48 -12.68
CA GLN A 3 63.92 31.52 -13.30
C GLN A 3 63.62 30.29 -12.43
N ILE A 4 64.54 29.92 -11.54
CA ILE A 4 64.35 28.78 -10.62
C ILE A 4 63.30 29.13 -9.56
N ILE A 5 63.27 30.38 -9.10
CA ILE A 5 62.30 30.85 -8.10
C ILE A 5 60.88 30.80 -8.67
N ILE A 6 60.69 31.24 -9.92
CA ILE A 6 59.37 31.23 -10.59
C ILE A 6 58.85 29.79 -10.70
N LEU A 7 59.71 28.85 -11.08
CA LEU A 7 59.33 27.46 -11.28
C LEU A 7 58.95 26.77 -9.96
N VAL A 8 59.67 27.07 -8.88
CA VAL A 8 59.34 26.56 -7.53
C VAL A 8 58.04 27.17 -7.00
N THR A 9 57.80 28.46 -7.22
CA THR A 9 56.53 29.10 -6.81
C THR A 9 55.31 28.55 -7.56
N LEU A 10 55.47 28.17 -8.83
CA LEU A 10 54.38 27.65 -9.66
C LEU A 10 54.01 26.20 -9.24
N ILE A 11 54.99 25.39 -8.86
CA ILE A 11 54.78 24.03 -8.35
C ILE A 11 54.09 24.05 -6.98
N LEU A 12 54.48 24.97 -6.08
CA LEU A 12 53.82 25.11 -4.77
C LEU A 12 52.36 25.57 -4.89
N PHE A 13 52.02 26.38 -5.89
CA PHE A 13 50.64 26.82 -6.12
C PHE A 13 49.76 25.69 -6.67
N ALA A 14 50.28 24.82 -7.53
CA ALA A 14 49.54 23.67 -8.06
C ALA A 14 49.22 22.61 -6.99
N ALA A 15 50.05 22.48 -5.95
CA ALA A 15 49.85 21.53 -4.86
C ALA A 15 48.80 21.96 -3.81
N SER A 16 48.35 23.22 -3.85
CA SER A 16 47.40 23.78 -2.87
C SER A 16 45.96 23.88 -3.36
N ILE A 17 45.67 23.42 -4.58
CA ILE A 17 44.29 23.31 -5.06
C ILE A 17 43.73 22.00 -4.51
N PRO A 18 42.81 22.02 -3.52
CA PRO A 18 42.11 20.81 -3.14
C PRO A 18 41.34 20.34 -4.36
N PHE A 19 41.75 19.21 -4.94
CA PHE A 19 40.97 18.49 -5.92
C PHE A 19 39.76 17.93 -5.18
N SER A 20 38.77 18.79 -4.92
CA SER A 20 37.47 18.42 -4.41
C SER A 20 36.80 17.61 -5.50
N THR A 21 36.99 16.29 -5.45
CA THR A 21 36.12 15.32 -6.08
C THR A 21 34.76 15.43 -5.41
N SER A 22 34.00 16.45 -5.80
CA SER A 22 32.56 16.48 -5.56
C SER A 22 31.98 15.33 -6.37
N SER A 23 31.98 14.12 -5.81
CA SER A 23 31.09 13.08 -6.25
C SER A 23 29.70 13.67 -6.07
N VAL A 24 29.11 14.09 -7.20
CA VAL A 24 27.74 14.57 -7.26
C VAL A 24 26.88 13.37 -6.88
N PHE A 25 26.65 13.20 -5.59
CA PHE A 25 25.69 12.28 -5.06
C PHE A 25 24.35 12.82 -5.55
N ARG A 26 23.92 12.29 -6.70
CA ARG A 26 22.63 12.55 -7.33
C ARG A 26 21.58 12.01 -6.36
N GLN A 27 21.29 12.78 -5.32
CA GLN A 27 20.11 12.61 -4.49
C GLN A 27 18.96 12.80 -5.48
N ARG A 28 18.45 11.69 -6.02
CA ARG A 28 17.14 11.64 -6.64
C ARG A 28 16.20 12.20 -5.59
N GLN A 29 15.90 13.49 -5.68
CA GLN A 29 14.79 14.09 -4.98
C GLN A 29 13.57 13.31 -5.47
N LYS A 30 13.20 12.29 -4.69
CA LYS A 30 11.92 11.63 -4.85
C LYS A 30 10.93 12.76 -4.59
N GLN A 31 10.32 13.27 -5.65
CA GLN A 31 9.14 14.11 -5.52
C GLN A 31 8.24 13.43 -4.47
N PRO A 32 7.79 14.17 -3.44
CA PRO A 32 6.91 13.59 -2.46
C PRO A 32 5.70 13.09 -3.23
N LYS A 33 5.55 11.77 -3.34
CA LYS A 33 4.31 11.18 -3.82
C LYS A 33 3.25 11.67 -2.85
N GLU A 34 2.37 12.54 -3.36
CA GLU A 34 1.19 13.00 -2.65
C GLU A 34 0.53 11.76 -2.03
N LYS A 35 0.51 11.73 -0.70
CA LYS A 35 -0.07 10.61 0.04
C LYS A 35 -1.58 10.72 -0.16
N ILE A 36 -2.11 9.95 -1.11
CA ILE A 36 -3.54 9.72 -1.24
C ILE A 36 -4.05 9.27 0.12
N THR A 37 -4.86 10.10 0.76
CA THR A 37 -5.45 9.81 2.05
C THR A 37 -6.54 8.76 1.89
N ASP A 38 -6.81 7.95 2.91
CA ASP A 38 -7.83 6.90 2.83
C ASP A 38 -9.25 7.42 2.56
N HIS A 39 -9.47 8.74 2.67
CA HIS A 39 -10.73 9.41 2.33
C HIS A 39 -10.91 9.67 0.83
N ASP A 40 -9.83 9.69 0.06
CA ASP A 40 -9.86 9.96 -1.39
C ASP A 40 -10.05 8.67 -2.21
N LYS A 41 -10.03 7.52 -1.53
CA LYS A 41 -10.13 6.21 -2.16
C LYS A 41 -11.58 5.78 -2.31
N ILE A 42 -11.90 5.24 -3.49
CA ILE A 42 -13.23 4.72 -3.80
C ILE A 42 -13.45 3.40 -3.04
N PRO A 43 -14.51 3.26 -2.21
CA PRO A 43 -14.77 2.02 -1.49
C PRO A 43 -15.23 0.91 -2.44
N ILE A 44 -14.62 -0.27 -2.34
CA ILE A 44 -15.03 -1.51 -2.99
C ILE A 44 -15.45 -2.48 -1.89
N LYS A 45 -16.70 -2.94 -1.96
CA LYS A 45 -17.24 -3.92 -1.03
C LYS A 45 -16.90 -5.33 -1.51
N ILE A 46 -16.32 -6.13 -0.62
CA ILE A 46 -16.13 -7.57 -0.81
C ILE A 46 -17.10 -8.27 0.13
N GLY A 47 -17.98 -9.03 -0.48
CA GLY A 47 -19.04 -9.72 0.18
C GLY A 47 -18.79 -11.21 0.39
N ALA A 48 -19.19 -11.76 1.53
CA ALA A 48 -19.24 -13.20 1.75
C ALA A 48 -20.53 -13.62 2.47
N ILE A 49 -21.13 -14.72 2.02
CA ILE A 49 -22.22 -15.39 2.73
C ILE A 49 -21.61 -16.56 3.50
N LEU A 50 -21.77 -16.54 4.81
CA LEU A 50 -21.25 -17.55 5.71
C LEU A 50 -22.36 -18.49 6.16
N PRO A 51 -22.08 -19.79 6.33
CA PRO A 51 -23.06 -20.71 6.90
C PRO A 51 -23.37 -20.31 8.35
N ALA A 52 -24.64 -20.38 8.71
CA ALA A 52 -25.09 -20.21 10.08
C ALA A 52 -24.48 -21.31 10.94
N THR A 53 -23.74 -20.90 11.96
CA THR A 53 -23.14 -21.80 12.93
C THR A 53 -23.79 -21.57 14.29
N ALA A 54 -23.99 -22.63 15.06
CA ALA A 54 -24.48 -22.51 16.44
C ALA A 54 -23.44 -21.85 17.38
N PHE A 55 -22.17 -21.86 16.97
CA PHE A 55 -21.06 -21.34 17.76
C PHE A 55 -20.71 -19.91 17.35
N GLU A 56 -21.08 -18.96 18.20
CA GLU A 56 -20.78 -17.54 17.98
C GLU A 56 -19.27 -17.27 17.83
N GLN A 57 -18.43 -18.06 18.49
CA GLN A 57 -16.98 -17.95 18.39
C GLN A 57 -16.47 -18.16 16.95
N ILE A 58 -17.07 -19.11 16.22
CA ILE A 58 -16.70 -19.42 14.84
C ILE A 58 -17.11 -18.25 13.93
N ARG A 59 -18.32 -17.70 14.13
CA ARG A 59 -18.77 -16.50 13.41
C ARG A 59 -17.81 -15.33 13.60
N ARG A 60 -17.44 -15.03 14.84
CA ARG A 60 -16.49 -13.95 15.17
C ARG A 60 -15.12 -14.17 14.54
N GLN A 61 -14.66 -15.42 14.46
CA GLN A 61 -13.38 -15.75 13.80
C GLN A 61 -13.42 -15.46 12.30
N TYR A 62 -14.51 -15.81 11.60
CA TYR A 62 -14.66 -15.50 10.18
C TYR A 62 -14.74 -14.01 9.92
N ASP A 63 -15.59 -13.29 10.68
CA ASP A 63 -15.72 -11.84 10.55
C ASP A 63 -14.38 -11.14 10.77
N LYS A 64 -13.67 -11.52 11.84
CA LYS A 64 -12.33 -11.00 12.13
C LYS A 64 -11.34 -11.30 11.00
N ALA A 65 -11.31 -12.53 10.49
CA ALA A 65 -10.38 -12.92 9.43
C ALA A 65 -10.61 -12.12 8.13
N LEU A 66 -11.86 -11.87 7.76
CA LEU A 66 -12.21 -11.08 6.58
C LEU A 66 -11.84 -9.61 6.76
N VAL A 67 -12.20 -9.01 7.90
CA VAL A 67 -11.85 -7.62 8.23
C VAL A 67 -10.34 -7.43 8.31
N ASP A 68 -9.62 -8.31 8.99
CA ASP A 68 -8.16 -8.25 9.10
C ASP A 68 -7.49 -8.39 7.73
N THR A 69 -8.02 -9.25 6.86
CA THR A 69 -7.51 -9.43 5.50
C THR A 69 -7.72 -8.18 4.66
N ALA A 70 -8.92 -7.59 4.67
CA ALA A 70 -9.21 -6.34 3.97
C ALA A 70 -8.29 -5.20 4.46
N ASN A 71 -8.13 -5.07 5.78
CA ASN A 71 -7.22 -4.10 6.39
C ASN A 71 -5.75 -4.31 5.98
N ASN A 72 -5.29 -5.56 5.94
CA ASN A 72 -3.94 -5.89 5.51
C ASN A 72 -3.70 -5.57 4.03
N ILE A 73 -4.70 -5.79 3.17
CA ILE A 73 -4.64 -5.42 1.75
C ILE A 73 -4.58 -3.90 1.61
N ASN A 74 -5.47 -3.16 2.28
CA ASN A 74 -5.50 -1.69 2.23
C ASN A 74 -4.19 -1.06 2.73
N LYS A 75 -3.54 -1.67 3.72
CA LYS A 75 -2.22 -1.25 4.24
C LYS A 75 -1.04 -1.62 3.32
N GLY A 76 -1.29 -2.28 2.18
CA GLY A 76 -0.26 -2.68 1.24
C GLY A 76 0.63 -3.82 1.73
N LYS A 77 0.20 -4.58 2.75
CA LYS A 77 0.94 -5.76 3.26
C LYS A 77 1.14 -6.81 2.16
N PHE A 78 0.20 -6.85 1.21
CA PHE A 78 0.24 -7.73 0.04
C PHE A 78 0.55 -6.92 -1.22
N ARG A 79 1.80 -7.01 -1.70
CA ARG A 79 2.28 -6.26 -2.88
C ARG A 79 1.58 -6.62 -4.20
N ARG A 80 0.85 -7.74 -4.24
CA ARG A 80 0.11 -8.23 -5.42
C ARG A 80 -1.11 -7.37 -5.78
N PHE A 81 -1.61 -6.54 -4.86
CA PHE A 81 -2.85 -5.77 -5.06
C PHE A 81 -2.56 -4.28 -5.30
N GLY A 82 -2.23 -3.93 -6.55
CA GLY A 82 -1.88 -2.57 -6.96
C GLY A 82 -3.06 -1.57 -7.03
N PHE A 83 -4.30 -2.07 -6.94
CA PHE A 83 -5.51 -1.25 -6.97
C PHE A 83 -5.73 -0.42 -5.68
N THR A 84 -5.02 -0.75 -4.60
CA THR A 84 -5.17 -0.14 -3.26
C THR A 84 -4.71 1.33 -3.17
N ASN A 85 -4.14 1.85 -4.26
CA ASN A 85 -3.81 3.27 -4.41
C ASN A 85 -5.06 4.12 -4.70
N VAL A 86 -6.05 3.57 -5.38
CA VAL A 86 -7.28 4.27 -5.82
C VAL A 86 -8.50 3.75 -5.07
N TYR A 87 -8.49 2.47 -4.71
CA TYR A 87 -9.63 1.81 -4.09
C TYR A 87 -9.33 1.36 -2.67
N ARG A 88 -10.37 1.36 -1.83
CA ARG A 88 -10.33 0.86 -0.46
C ARG A 88 -11.26 -0.34 -0.34
N LEU A 89 -10.76 -1.46 0.15
CA LEU A 89 -11.59 -2.64 0.39
C LEU A 89 -12.37 -2.53 1.70
N GLU A 90 -13.65 -2.88 1.64
CA GLU A 90 -14.54 -3.02 2.79
C GLU A 90 -15.11 -4.43 2.80
N ALA A 91 -14.92 -5.16 3.91
CA ALA A 91 -15.49 -6.49 4.06
C ALA A 91 -16.94 -6.39 4.54
N GLN A 92 -17.83 -7.11 3.87
CA GLN A 92 -19.23 -7.25 4.25
C GLN A 92 -19.59 -8.73 4.34
N THR A 93 -20.20 -9.12 5.45
CA THR A 93 -20.61 -10.50 5.69
C THR A 93 -22.09 -10.56 5.98
N ASP A 94 -22.71 -11.64 5.51
CA ASP A 94 -24.02 -12.04 5.97
C ASP A 94 -24.04 -13.53 6.31
N VAL A 95 -24.94 -13.92 7.21
CA VAL A 95 -25.03 -15.28 7.74
C VAL A 95 -26.33 -15.92 7.29
N MET A 96 -26.23 -17.11 6.73
CA MET A 96 -27.37 -17.80 6.16
C MET A 96 -27.46 -19.26 6.61
N ALA A 97 -28.68 -19.77 6.79
CA ALA A 97 -28.91 -21.16 7.14
C ALA A 97 -28.21 -22.13 6.17
N LEU A 98 -27.64 -23.22 6.69
CA LEU A 98 -27.00 -24.28 5.90
C LEU A 98 -27.95 -24.90 4.86
N ALA A 99 -29.25 -24.95 5.18
CA ALA A 99 -30.30 -25.48 4.31
C ALA A 99 -30.89 -24.42 3.36
N ALA A 100 -30.26 -23.24 3.22
CA ALA A 100 -30.78 -22.22 2.33
C ALA A 100 -30.74 -22.66 0.87
N SER A 101 -31.81 -22.33 0.14
CA SER A 101 -31.87 -22.63 -1.29
C SER A 101 -30.86 -21.77 -2.06
N PRO A 102 -30.36 -22.24 -3.22
CA PRO A 102 -29.49 -21.44 -4.08
C PRO A 102 -30.10 -20.08 -4.46
N LEU A 103 -31.42 -20.01 -4.57
CA LEU A 103 -32.15 -18.77 -4.86
C LEU A 103 -32.10 -17.79 -3.69
N ASN A 104 -32.22 -18.28 -2.45
CA ASN A 104 -32.06 -17.46 -1.25
C ASN A 104 -30.62 -16.95 -1.10
N VAL A 105 -29.62 -17.79 -1.41
CA VAL A 105 -28.20 -17.39 -1.45
C VAL A 105 -28.01 -16.26 -2.44
N LEU A 106 -28.48 -16.43 -3.67
CA LEU A 106 -28.34 -15.41 -4.72
C LEU A 106 -29.05 -14.11 -4.36
N LYS A 107 -30.28 -14.20 -3.85
CA LYS A 107 -31.05 -13.03 -3.43
C LYS A 107 -30.32 -12.25 -2.35
N THR A 108 -29.83 -12.93 -1.33
CA THR A 108 -29.09 -12.29 -0.24
C THR A 108 -27.77 -11.71 -0.72
N LEU A 109 -27.11 -12.38 -1.66
CA LEU A 109 -25.89 -11.88 -2.27
C LEU A 109 -26.13 -10.55 -2.99
N CYS A 110 -27.21 -10.44 -3.75
CA CYS A 110 -27.56 -9.21 -4.46
C CYS A 110 -28.13 -8.12 -3.55
N ASP A 111 -29.00 -8.46 -2.60
CA ASP A 111 -29.75 -7.48 -1.82
C ASP A 111 -28.95 -6.97 -0.61
N GLN A 112 -28.24 -7.86 0.07
CA GLN A 112 -27.60 -7.55 1.36
C GLN A 112 -26.10 -7.41 1.25
N VAL A 113 -25.46 -8.24 0.43
CA VAL A 113 -23.99 -8.34 0.39
C VAL A 113 -23.38 -7.45 -0.70
N LEU A 114 -24.05 -7.32 -1.85
CA LEU A 114 -23.67 -6.44 -2.95
C LEU A 114 -24.81 -5.48 -3.32
N PRO A 115 -25.33 -4.70 -2.35
CA PRO A 115 -26.39 -3.74 -2.64
C PRO A 115 -25.88 -2.76 -3.70
N ARG A 116 -26.70 -2.56 -4.73
CA ARG A 116 -26.38 -1.80 -5.95
C ARG A 116 -25.47 -0.60 -5.66
N ILE A 117 -24.31 -0.61 -6.31
CA ILE A 117 -23.41 0.54 -6.49
C ILE A 117 -24.12 1.55 -7.38
#